data_AF-A0A9D8MNK2-F1
#
_entry.id   AF-A0A9D8MNK2-F1
#
_cell.length_a   1.000
_cell.length_b   1.000
_cell.length_c   1.000
_cell.angle_alpha   90.00
_cell.angle_beta   90.00
_cell.angle_gamma   90.00
#
_symmetry.space_group_name_H-M   'P 1'
#
loop_
_entity.id
_entity.type
_entity.pdbx_description
1 polymer ?
#
loop_
_entity_poly.entity_id
_entity_poly.type
_entity_poly.pdbx_seq_one_letter_code
_entity_poly.pdbx_strand_id
1 'polypeptide(L)'
;QEELNKRHKNHRLVQAMLELALLLPLSFLFFIIFLRKRGPMVTPLMLALGCATLLHVFIAVHEYFPSQWSKYILIVASILIIIRLLSFLVKLSVAPKPERLMLQYSQAYERFLCPVCEYPIRIGPLKFLFWTRNSVHSVLNGKNVNMEDIEIEPYTCPACGELLYDKCEHCGKIRHTLLPYCEHCGQNKENPLLGKTEPEKPRA
;
A
#
# COMPACT_ATOMS: atom_id res chain seq x y z
N GLN A 1 -52.51 36.76 -7.10
CA GLN A 1 -51.39 36.15 -7.84
C GLN A 1 -50.35 35.50 -6.93
N GLU A 2 -50.12 36.01 -5.72
CA GLU A 2 -49.19 35.38 -4.75
C GLU A 2 -49.59 33.96 -4.31
N GLU A 3 -50.90 33.65 -4.20
CA GLU A 3 -51.36 32.31 -3.80
C GLU A 3 -51.11 31.23 -4.86
N LEU A 4 -51.17 31.58 -6.16
CA LEU A 4 -50.82 30.66 -7.25
C LEU A 4 -49.32 30.34 -7.23
N ASN A 5 -48.47 31.34 -7.01
CA ASN A 5 -47.02 31.13 -6.89
C ASN A 5 -46.63 30.30 -5.67
N LYS A 6 -47.40 30.38 -4.56
CA LYS A 6 -47.19 29.53 -3.37
C LYS A 6 -47.50 28.06 -3.65
N ARG A 7 -48.58 27.75 -4.39
CA ARG A 7 -48.95 26.36 -4.75
C ARG A 7 -47.96 25.73 -5.75
N HIS A 8 -47.46 26.49 -6.72
CA HIS A 8 -46.47 25.99 -7.68
C HIS A 8 -45.11 25.65 -7.04
N LYS A 9 -44.69 26.40 -6.01
CA LYS A 9 -43.46 26.09 -5.25
C LYS A 9 -43.58 24.80 -4.45
N ASN A 10 -44.70 24.58 -3.78
CA ASN A 10 -44.91 23.34 -3.02
C ASN A 10 -45.01 22.11 -3.93
N HIS A 11 -45.66 22.21 -5.09
CA HIS A 11 -45.74 21.07 -6.02
C HIS A 11 -44.36 20.64 -6.55
N ARG A 12 -43.47 21.58 -6.91
CA ARG A 12 -42.10 21.25 -7.33
C ARG A 12 -41.27 20.61 -6.22
N LEU A 13 -41.46 21.04 -4.98
CA LEU A 13 -40.77 20.47 -3.82
C LEU A 13 -41.23 19.05 -3.50
N VAL A 14 -42.54 18.77 -3.58
CA VAL A 14 -43.09 17.42 -3.34
C VAL A 14 -42.65 16.45 -4.44
N GLN A 15 -42.62 16.89 -5.71
CA GLN A 15 -42.19 16.07 -6.84
C GLN A 15 -40.69 15.72 -6.73
N ALA A 16 -39.86 16.69 -6.37
CA ALA A 16 -38.43 16.51 -6.14
C ALA A 16 -38.12 15.64 -4.90
N MET A 17 -38.91 15.76 -3.83
CA MET A 17 -38.75 14.93 -2.63
C MET A 17 -38.95 13.44 -2.93
N LEU A 18 -39.92 13.12 -3.77
CA LEU A 18 -40.26 11.74 -4.11
C LEU A 18 -39.21 11.10 -5.03
N GLU A 19 -38.67 11.89 -5.97
CA GLU A 19 -37.58 11.46 -6.85
C GLU A 19 -36.29 11.21 -6.06
N LEU A 20 -35.96 12.09 -5.11
CA LEU A 20 -34.80 11.92 -4.25
C LEU A 20 -34.95 10.76 -3.26
N ALA A 21 -36.15 10.56 -2.70
CA ALA A 21 -36.44 9.46 -1.78
C ALA A 21 -36.34 8.07 -2.45
N LEU A 22 -36.51 7.99 -3.76
CA LEU A 22 -36.33 6.77 -4.54
C LEU A 22 -34.86 6.57 -4.99
N LEU A 23 -34.18 7.66 -5.36
CA LEU A 23 -32.80 7.62 -5.87
C LEU A 23 -31.76 7.36 -4.76
N LEU A 24 -31.98 7.90 -3.56
CA LEU A 24 -31.09 7.77 -2.40
C LEU A 24 -30.89 6.31 -1.95
N PRO A 25 -31.94 5.51 -1.70
CA PRO A 25 -31.78 4.10 -1.30
C PRO A 25 -31.15 3.27 -2.42
N LEU A 26 -31.45 3.56 -3.69
CA LEU A 26 -30.85 2.86 -4.84
C LEU A 26 -29.33 3.10 -4.89
N SER A 27 -28.90 4.36 -4.70
CA SER A 27 -27.47 4.70 -4.64
C SER A 27 -26.75 4.04 -3.45
N PHE A 28 -27.42 3.98 -2.30
CA PHE A 28 -26.90 3.38 -1.09
C PHE A 28 -26.73 1.86 -1.24
N LEU A 29 -27.68 1.20 -1.92
CA LEU A 29 -27.63 -0.23 -2.23
C LEU A 29 -26.46 -0.56 -3.15
N PHE A 30 -26.22 0.25 -4.18
CA PHE A 30 -25.04 0.13 -5.04
C PHE A 30 -23.72 0.33 -4.26
N PHE A 31 -23.67 1.30 -3.34
CA PHE A 31 -22.50 1.55 -2.50
C PHE A 31 -22.20 0.41 -1.51
N ILE A 32 -23.24 -0.22 -0.94
CA ILE A 32 -23.08 -1.39 -0.06
C ILE A 32 -22.57 -2.61 -0.85
N ILE A 33 -23.14 -2.88 -2.03
CA ILE A 33 -22.69 -3.99 -2.90
C ILE A 33 -21.22 -3.79 -3.29
N PHE A 34 -20.84 -2.55 -3.58
CA PHE A 34 -19.48 -2.15 -3.91
C PHE A 34 -18.47 -2.41 -2.78
N LEU A 35 -18.85 -2.09 -1.54
CA LEU A 35 -17.99 -2.31 -0.38
C LEU A 35 -17.76 -3.79 -0.08
N ARG A 36 -18.69 -4.67 -0.48
CA ARG A 36 -18.67 -6.09 -0.14
C ARG A 36 -17.86 -6.95 -1.12
N LYS A 37 -17.60 -6.50 -2.35
CA LYS A 37 -16.79 -7.23 -3.35
C LYS A 37 -15.51 -6.48 -3.72
N ARG A 38 -14.46 -6.62 -2.91
CA ARG A 38 -13.10 -6.10 -3.22
C ARG A 38 -12.21 -7.17 -3.83
N GLY A 39 -12.10 -7.20 -5.15
CA GLY A 39 -11.06 -7.95 -5.88
C GLY A 39 -9.94 -7.02 -6.41
N PRO A 40 -8.68 -7.47 -6.53
CA PRO A 40 -7.53 -6.63 -6.88
C PRO A 40 -7.49 -6.14 -8.34
N MET A 41 -8.24 -6.77 -9.25
CA MET A 41 -8.43 -6.29 -10.64
C MET A 41 -9.65 -5.37 -10.80
N VAL A 42 -10.55 -5.36 -9.81
CA VAL A 42 -11.83 -4.64 -9.88
C VAL A 42 -11.66 -3.18 -9.43
N THR A 43 -10.58 -2.88 -8.69
CA THR A 43 -10.33 -1.60 -8.01
C THR A 43 -10.36 -0.34 -8.89
N PRO A 44 -9.73 -0.24 -10.08
CA PRO A 44 -9.75 1.01 -10.86
C PRO A 44 -11.10 1.26 -11.55
N LEU A 45 -11.73 0.21 -12.09
CA LEU A 45 -13.04 0.30 -12.73
C LEU A 45 -14.12 0.67 -11.71
N MET A 46 -14.06 0.05 -10.54
CA MET A 46 -14.95 0.38 -9.44
C MET A 46 -14.68 1.79 -8.89
N LEU A 47 -13.43 2.24 -8.80
CA LEU A 47 -13.13 3.63 -8.39
C LEU A 47 -13.77 4.65 -9.33
N ALA A 48 -13.68 4.43 -10.65
CA ALA A 48 -14.31 5.29 -11.64
C ALA A 48 -15.84 5.30 -11.51
N LEU A 49 -16.46 4.13 -11.33
CA LEU A 49 -17.90 3.99 -11.14
C LEU A 49 -18.38 4.64 -9.82
N GLY A 50 -17.58 4.52 -8.76
CA GLY A 50 -17.82 5.17 -7.47
C GLY A 50 -17.71 6.69 -7.55
N CYS A 51 -16.71 7.22 -8.28
CA CYS A 51 -16.58 8.65 -8.54
C CYS A 51 -17.74 9.20 -9.38
N ALA A 52 -18.17 8.46 -10.42
CA ALA A 52 -19.27 8.88 -11.29
C ALA A 52 -20.60 8.97 -10.51
N THR A 53 -20.88 7.97 -9.67
CA THR A 53 -22.09 7.98 -8.81
C THR A 53 -22.03 9.05 -7.73
N LEU A 54 -20.87 9.29 -7.11
CA LEU A 54 -20.67 10.40 -6.15
C LEU A 54 -20.89 11.77 -6.77
N LEU A 55 -20.33 12.02 -7.96
CA LEU A 55 -20.52 13.27 -8.69
C LEU A 55 -21.98 13.50 -9.04
N HIS A 56 -22.68 12.46 -9.48
CA HIS A 56 -24.09 12.56 -9.84
C HIS A 56 -24.97 12.87 -8.62
N VAL A 57 -24.70 12.21 -7.48
CA VAL A 57 -25.39 12.50 -6.20
C VAL A 57 -25.05 13.91 -5.70
N PHE A 58 -23.80 14.36 -5.85
CA PHE A 58 -23.39 15.72 -5.45
C PHE A 58 -24.11 16.81 -6.26
N ILE A 59 -24.22 16.62 -7.58
CA ILE A 59 -24.95 17.53 -8.48
C ILE A 59 -26.44 17.55 -8.11
N ALA A 60 -27.06 16.37 -7.94
CA ALA A 60 -28.47 16.26 -7.57
C ALA A 60 -28.78 16.91 -6.20
N VAL A 61 -27.89 16.78 -5.22
CA VAL A 61 -28.02 17.43 -3.91
C VAL A 61 -27.86 18.96 -4.03
N HIS A 62 -26.94 19.44 -4.88
CA HIS A 62 -26.70 20.87 -5.04
C HIS A 62 -27.87 21.59 -5.74
N GLU A 63 -28.46 20.94 -6.74
CA GLU A 63 -29.52 21.54 -7.57
C GLU A 63 -30.88 21.60 -6.85
N TYR A 64 -31.12 20.72 -5.88
CA TYR A 64 -32.45 20.57 -5.25
C TYR A 64 -32.58 21.06 -3.79
N PHE A 65 -31.51 21.33 -3.04
CA PHE A 65 -31.65 21.62 -1.60
C PHE A 65 -31.69 23.12 -1.20
N PRO A 66 -32.73 23.56 -0.46
CA PRO A 66 -32.86 24.93 0.05
C PRO A 66 -31.76 25.27 1.08
N SER A 67 -31.30 26.53 1.05
CA SER A 67 -30.02 27.08 1.52
C SER A 67 -29.57 26.85 2.98
N GLN A 68 -30.39 26.21 3.82
CA GLN A 68 -30.09 26.01 5.25
C GLN A 68 -29.41 24.67 5.57
N TRP A 69 -29.77 23.58 4.89
CA TRP A 69 -29.23 22.24 5.18
C TRP A 69 -28.05 21.83 4.29
N SER A 70 -27.90 22.48 3.13
CA SER A 70 -26.83 22.19 2.18
C SER A 70 -25.44 22.35 2.80
N LYS A 71 -25.27 23.33 3.70
CA LYS A 71 -24.00 23.57 4.40
C LYS A 71 -23.55 22.35 5.22
N TYR A 72 -24.46 21.73 5.96
CA TYR A 72 -24.12 20.57 6.81
C TYR A 72 -23.84 19.32 5.99
N ILE A 73 -24.60 19.07 4.92
CA ILE A 73 -24.38 17.92 4.02
C ILE A 73 -23.03 18.04 3.31
N LEU A 74 -22.67 19.23 2.84
CA LEU A 74 -21.40 19.49 2.15
C LEU A 74 -20.20 19.33 3.10
N ILE A 75 -20.36 19.77 4.35
CA ILE A 75 -19.35 19.56 5.41
C ILE A 75 -19.18 18.07 5.73
N VAL A 76 -20.25 17.31 5.89
CA VAL A 76 -20.16 15.87 6.18
C VAL A 76 -19.57 15.11 4.99
N ALA A 77 -19.96 15.46 3.76
CA ALA A 77 -19.41 14.85 2.55
C ALA A 77 -17.90 15.11 2.40
N SER A 78 -17.45 16.35 2.64
CA SER A 78 -16.01 16.68 2.55
C SER A 78 -15.19 15.94 3.61
N ILE A 79 -15.70 15.84 4.85
CA ILE A 79 -15.06 15.06 5.92
C ILE A 79 -14.93 13.59 5.52
N LEU A 80 -16.00 12.96 5.00
CA LEU A 80 -15.97 11.56 4.57
C LEU A 80 -14.97 11.32 3.43
N ILE A 81 -14.90 12.25 2.46
CA ILE A 81 -13.93 12.18 1.35
C ILE A 81 -12.51 12.23 1.90
N ILE A 82 -12.21 13.17 2.81
CA ILE A 82 -10.88 13.32 3.41
C ILE A 82 -10.49 12.05 4.20
N ILE A 83 -11.38 11.54 5.05
CA ILE A 83 -11.11 10.32 5.84
C ILE A 83 -10.82 9.13 4.92
N ARG A 84 -11.60 8.99 3.83
CA ARG A 84 -11.42 7.90 2.87
C ARG A 84 -10.11 8.04 2.09
N LEU A 85 -9.75 9.25 1.69
CA LEU A 85 -8.48 9.56 1.03
C LEU A 85 -7.30 9.23 1.94
N LEU A 86 -7.32 9.68 3.20
CA LEU A 86 -6.29 9.37 4.20
C LEU A 86 -6.16 7.86 4.40
N SER A 87 -7.29 7.16 4.57
CA SER A 87 -7.29 5.70 4.75
C SER A 87 -6.72 4.97 3.53
N PHE A 88 -6.97 5.48 2.32
CA PHE A 88 -6.41 4.93 1.08
C PHE A 88 -4.90 5.13 1.03
N LEU A 89 -4.41 6.34 1.33
CA LEU A 89 -2.97 6.64 1.36
C LEU A 89 -2.23 5.80 2.40
N VAL A 90 -2.79 5.66 3.60
CA VAL A 90 -2.21 4.80 4.65
C VAL A 90 -2.13 3.35 4.17
N LYS A 91 -3.19 2.81 3.57
CA LYS A 91 -3.16 1.43 3.04
C LYS A 91 -2.15 1.25 1.92
N LEU A 92 -1.95 2.28 1.10
CA LEU A 92 -0.94 2.25 0.04
C LEU A 92 0.48 2.23 0.60
N SER A 93 0.70 2.89 1.74
CA SER A 93 2.01 2.96 2.40
C SER A 93 2.34 1.75 3.29
N VAL A 94 1.33 1.11 3.89
CA VAL A 94 1.54 0.07 4.92
C VAL A 94 1.66 -1.35 4.33
N ALA A 95 1.21 -1.59 3.09
CA ALA A 95 1.22 -2.93 2.49
C ALA A 95 1.86 -2.94 1.08
N PRO A 96 3.19 -2.75 0.96
CA PRO A 96 3.90 -3.07 -0.28
C PRO A 96 3.78 -4.57 -0.58
N LYS A 97 3.64 -4.92 -1.86
CA LYS A 97 3.53 -6.34 -2.29
C LYS A 97 4.74 -7.13 -1.77
N PRO A 98 4.56 -8.31 -1.15
CA PRO A 98 5.65 -9.10 -0.59
C PRO A 98 6.71 -9.47 -1.64
N GLU A 99 6.29 -9.71 -2.87
CA GLU A 99 7.19 -9.96 -4.01
C GLU A 99 8.16 -8.81 -4.27
N ARG A 100 7.71 -7.55 -4.10
CA ARG A 100 8.58 -6.39 -4.28
C ARG A 100 9.55 -6.20 -3.12
N LEU A 101 9.15 -6.58 -1.90
CA LEU A 101 10.03 -6.55 -0.73
C LEU A 101 11.18 -7.54 -0.89
N MET A 102 10.91 -8.75 -1.41
CA MET A 102 11.96 -9.75 -1.67
C MET A 102 13.02 -9.24 -2.65
N LEU A 103 12.60 -8.66 -3.77
CA LEU A 103 13.50 -8.11 -4.77
C LEU A 103 14.30 -6.91 -4.23
N GLN A 104 13.68 -6.09 -3.38
CA GLN A 104 14.37 -4.99 -2.73
C GLN A 104 15.44 -5.48 -1.76
N TYR A 105 15.17 -6.54 -1.00
CA TYR A 105 16.13 -7.14 -0.08
C TYR A 105 17.28 -7.80 -0.83
N SER A 106 17.03 -8.56 -1.89
CA SER A 106 18.10 -9.18 -2.68
C SER A 106 19.04 -8.13 -3.28
N GLN A 107 18.50 -7.04 -3.84
CA GLN A 107 19.29 -5.92 -4.35
C GLN A 107 20.10 -5.20 -3.27
N ALA A 108 19.60 -5.13 -2.04
CA ALA A 108 20.33 -4.52 -0.93
C ALA A 108 21.54 -5.38 -0.53
N TYR A 109 21.39 -6.70 -0.48
CA TYR A 109 22.49 -7.63 -0.20
C TYR A 109 23.56 -7.61 -1.30
N GLU A 110 23.16 -7.59 -2.58
CA GLU A 110 24.10 -7.46 -3.71
C GLU A 110 24.93 -6.16 -3.64
N ARG A 111 24.38 -5.11 -3.03
CA ARG A 111 25.06 -3.82 -2.82
C ARG A 111 25.73 -3.70 -1.45
N PHE A 112 25.81 -4.77 -0.67
CA PHE A 112 26.36 -4.74 0.70
C PHE A 112 25.76 -3.63 1.57
N LEU A 113 24.45 -3.42 1.49
CA LEU A 113 23.71 -2.45 2.30
C LEU A 113 22.69 -3.17 3.16
N CYS A 114 22.49 -2.68 4.38
CA CYS A 114 21.42 -3.17 5.24
C CYS A 114 20.06 -2.91 4.55
N PRO A 115 19.23 -3.94 4.31
CA PRO A 115 17.91 -3.78 3.69
C PRO A 115 16.91 -2.97 4.52
N VAL A 116 17.16 -2.79 5.83
CA VAL A 116 16.28 -2.07 6.75
C VAL A 116 16.62 -0.58 6.84
N CYS A 117 17.90 -0.26 7.05
CA CYS A 117 18.35 1.12 7.32
C CYS A 117 19.34 1.68 6.28
N GLU A 118 19.62 0.95 5.21
CA GLU A 118 20.60 1.30 4.16
C GLU A 118 22.03 1.56 4.68
N TYR A 119 22.36 1.09 5.88
CA TYR A 119 23.71 1.19 6.43
C TYR A 119 24.69 0.24 5.72
N PRO A 120 25.92 0.66 5.35
CA PRO A 120 26.88 -0.18 4.67
C PRO A 120 27.34 -1.36 5.53
N ILE A 121 27.32 -2.56 4.97
CA ILE A 121 27.69 -3.80 5.65
C ILE A 121 29.21 -3.94 5.65
N ARG A 122 29.83 -3.84 6.83
CA ARG A 122 31.28 -3.80 7.00
C ARG A 122 31.82 -5.17 7.44
N ILE A 123 32.05 -6.06 6.49
CA ILE A 123 32.60 -7.40 6.72
C ILE A 123 33.98 -7.53 6.08
N GLY A 124 34.92 -8.18 6.76
CA GLY A 124 36.28 -8.43 6.26
C GLY A 124 36.97 -7.16 5.72
N PRO A 125 37.50 -7.16 4.48
CA PRO A 125 38.22 -6.02 3.91
C PRO A 125 37.33 -4.80 3.65
N LEU A 126 36.01 -4.98 3.56
CA LEU A 126 35.05 -3.88 3.35
C LEU A 126 34.94 -2.96 4.58
N LYS A 127 35.42 -3.39 5.75
CA LYS A 127 35.41 -2.57 6.99
C LYS A 127 36.15 -1.24 6.84
N PHE A 128 37.16 -1.19 5.97
CA PHE A 128 38.00 -0.01 5.75
C PHE A 128 37.49 0.87 4.60
N LEU A 129 36.38 0.51 3.95
CA LEU A 129 35.80 1.24 2.84
C LEU A 129 34.55 1.99 3.27
N PHE A 130 34.30 3.09 2.57
CA PHE A 130 33.10 3.90 2.73
C PHE A 130 32.39 3.97 1.39
N TRP A 131 31.12 3.56 1.36
CA TRP A 131 30.28 3.68 0.18
C TRP A 131 28.86 4.06 0.57
N THR A 132 28.15 4.59 -0.41
CA THR A 132 26.73 4.86 -0.38
C THR A 132 26.06 4.09 -1.50
N ARG A 133 24.73 4.09 -1.54
CA ARG A 133 23.93 3.44 -2.59
C ARG A 133 24.40 3.77 -4.01
N ASN A 134 24.88 4.98 -4.24
CA ASN A 134 25.29 5.46 -5.56
C ASN A 134 26.79 5.22 -5.85
N SER A 135 27.63 5.10 -4.82
CA SER A 135 29.09 4.91 -5.00
C SER A 135 29.54 3.46 -4.86
N VAL A 136 28.63 2.51 -4.60
CA VAL A 136 29.04 1.12 -4.33
C VAL A 136 29.73 0.46 -5.52
N HIS A 137 29.19 0.66 -6.74
CA HIS A 137 29.76 0.05 -7.95
C HIS A 137 31.14 0.63 -8.29
N SER A 138 31.38 1.92 -8.03
CA SER A 138 32.70 2.52 -8.28
C SER A 138 33.72 2.10 -7.23
N VAL A 139 33.31 1.94 -5.96
CA VAL A 139 34.19 1.51 -4.87
C VAL A 139 34.58 0.04 -4.99
N LEU A 140 33.62 -0.84 -5.32
CA LEU A 140 33.88 -2.28 -5.46
C LEU A 140 34.74 -2.59 -6.70
N ASN A 141 34.42 -1.98 -7.85
CA ASN A 141 35.17 -2.23 -9.08
C ASN A 141 36.56 -1.55 -9.08
N GLY A 142 36.70 -0.41 -8.40
CA GLY A 142 37.93 0.39 -8.42
C GLY A 142 39.07 -0.15 -7.54
N LYS A 143 38.79 -1.08 -6.62
CA LYS A 143 39.78 -1.52 -5.61
C LYS A 143 40.24 -2.98 -5.72
N ASN A 144 39.87 -3.71 -6.77
CA ASN A 144 40.18 -5.14 -6.93
C ASN A 144 39.93 -5.94 -5.63
N VAL A 145 38.81 -5.67 -4.96
CA VAL A 145 38.40 -6.50 -3.82
C VAL A 145 37.95 -7.82 -4.43
N ASN A 146 38.78 -8.85 -4.34
CA ASN A 146 38.38 -10.19 -4.77
C ASN A 146 37.29 -10.66 -3.82
N MET A 147 36.11 -10.94 -4.38
CA MET A 147 34.94 -11.40 -3.62
C MET A 147 35.23 -12.72 -2.88
N GLU A 148 36.18 -13.50 -3.39
CA GLU A 148 36.63 -14.79 -2.85
C GLU A 148 37.38 -14.67 -1.52
N ASP A 149 37.99 -13.52 -1.23
CA ASP A 149 38.72 -13.26 0.03
C ASP A 149 37.79 -12.76 1.16
N ILE A 150 36.50 -12.57 0.87
CA ILE A 150 35.53 -12.11 1.85
C ILE A 150 35.05 -13.33 2.64
N GLU A 151 35.74 -13.62 3.74
CA GLU A 151 35.21 -14.50 4.78
C GLU A 151 33.98 -13.84 5.40
N ILE A 152 32.80 -14.29 4.95
CA ILE A 152 31.54 -13.84 5.51
C ILE A 152 31.46 -14.44 6.92
N GLU A 153 31.23 -13.60 7.92
CA GLU A 153 30.97 -14.00 9.30
C GLU A 153 29.54 -13.61 9.69
N PRO A 154 28.95 -14.22 10.73
CA PRO A 154 27.69 -13.73 11.28
C PRO A 154 27.81 -12.25 11.65
N TYR A 155 26.92 -11.43 11.09
CA TYR A 155 27.04 -9.97 11.19
C TYR A 155 25.70 -9.33 11.55
N THR A 156 25.73 -8.53 12.62
CA THR A 156 24.62 -7.70 13.07
C THR A 156 24.87 -6.25 12.66
N CYS A 157 23.84 -5.61 12.10
CA CYS A 157 23.94 -4.21 11.71
C CYS A 157 24.13 -3.31 12.94
N PRO A 158 25.17 -2.46 13.00
CA PRO A 158 25.39 -1.57 14.14
C PRO A 158 24.40 -0.39 14.22
N ALA A 159 23.68 -0.09 13.13
CA ALA A 159 22.73 1.02 13.08
C ALA A 159 21.30 0.63 13.50
N CYS A 160 20.81 -0.53 13.04
CA CYS A 160 19.44 -0.99 13.35
C CYS A 160 19.37 -2.24 14.23
N GLY A 161 20.50 -2.90 14.53
CA GLY A 161 20.53 -4.12 15.34
C GLY A 161 20.03 -5.39 14.62
N GLU A 162 19.69 -5.30 13.33
CA GLU A 162 19.20 -6.44 12.55
C GLU A 162 20.33 -7.45 12.27
N LEU A 163 20.04 -8.74 12.42
CA LEU A 163 20.97 -9.82 12.10
C LEU A 163 20.94 -10.08 10.59
N LEU A 164 21.97 -9.64 9.87
CA LEU A 164 21.99 -9.70 8.40
C LEU A 164 22.48 -11.05 7.88
N TYR A 165 23.48 -11.61 8.54
CA TYR A 165 24.07 -12.90 8.22
C TYR A 165 24.05 -13.80 9.45
N ASP A 166 23.59 -15.02 9.28
CA ASP A 166 23.49 -16.03 10.33
C ASP A 166 23.85 -17.42 9.78
N LYS A 167 24.14 -18.38 10.65
CA LYS A 167 24.38 -19.77 10.26
C LYS A 167 23.05 -20.46 9.93
N CYS A 168 23.04 -21.24 8.85
CA CYS A 168 21.90 -22.07 8.51
C CYS A 168 21.82 -23.27 9.47
N GLU A 169 20.66 -23.47 10.08
CA GLU A 169 20.40 -24.61 10.97
C GLU A 169 20.53 -25.97 10.25
N HIS A 170 20.31 -26.00 8.92
CA HIS A 170 20.39 -27.25 8.15
C HIS A 170 21.81 -27.56 7.66
N CYS A 171 22.51 -26.60 7.07
CA CYS A 171 23.81 -26.84 6.42
C CYS A 171 25.02 -26.25 7.17
N GLY A 172 24.79 -25.49 8.25
CA GLY A 172 25.84 -24.85 9.06
C GLY A 172 26.57 -23.68 8.38
N LYS A 173 26.40 -23.50 7.06
CA LYS A 173 26.99 -22.39 6.30
C LYS A 173 26.23 -21.09 6.54
N ILE A 174 26.88 -19.97 6.29
CA ILE A 174 26.28 -18.65 6.47
C ILE A 174 25.25 -18.38 5.39
N ARG A 175 24.15 -17.76 5.79
CA ARG A 175 23.01 -17.40 4.95
C ARG A 175 22.60 -15.97 5.24
N HIS A 176 21.98 -15.36 4.24
CA HIS A 176 21.21 -14.12 4.41
C HIS A 176 20.00 -14.41 5.32
N THR A 177 19.84 -13.63 6.39
CA THR A 177 18.75 -13.88 7.36
C THR A 177 17.39 -13.48 6.80
N LEU A 178 17.34 -12.36 6.06
CA LEU A 178 16.09 -11.78 5.56
C LEU A 178 15.61 -12.38 4.24
N LEU A 179 16.40 -13.25 3.60
CA LEU A 179 15.96 -14.03 2.45
C LEU A 179 15.35 -15.36 2.91
N PRO A 180 14.28 -15.83 2.23
CA PRO A 180 13.60 -17.08 2.60
C PRO A 180 14.49 -18.30 2.38
N TYR A 181 15.25 -18.35 1.28
CA TYR A 181 16.03 -19.51 0.88
C TYR A 181 17.50 -19.35 1.24
N CYS A 182 18.13 -20.45 1.69
CA CYS A 182 19.58 -20.51 1.82
C CYS A 182 20.25 -20.67 0.45
N GLU A 183 21.30 -19.89 0.18
CA GLU A 183 22.11 -19.96 -1.05
C GLU A 183 22.79 -21.32 -1.25
N HIS A 184 23.13 -22.01 -0.16
CA HIS A 184 23.88 -23.26 -0.22
C HIS A 184 23.03 -24.53 -0.28
N CYS A 185 21.94 -24.59 0.50
CA CYS A 185 21.10 -25.80 0.61
C CYS A 185 19.68 -25.64 0.07
N GLY A 186 19.25 -24.41 -0.26
CA GLY A 186 17.89 -24.15 -0.74
C GLY A 186 16.80 -24.28 0.33
N GLN A 187 17.13 -24.52 1.60
CA GLN A 187 16.13 -24.65 2.65
C GLN A 187 15.39 -23.32 2.85
N ASN A 188 14.05 -23.39 2.84
CA ASN A 188 13.19 -22.26 3.14
C ASN A 188 13.06 -22.08 4.66
N LYS A 189 13.37 -20.89 5.17
CA LYS A 189 12.97 -20.43 6.50
C LYS A 189 11.84 -19.45 6.31
N GLU A 190 10.68 -19.77 6.85
CA GLU A 190 9.56 -18.84 6.90
C GLU A 190 10.02 -17.54 7.56
N ASN A 191 10.14 -16.48 6.76
CA ASN A 191 10.56 -15.18 7.26
C ASN A 191 9.37 -14.55 8.03
N PRO A 192 9.52 -14.19 9.32
CA PRO A 192 8.45 -13.58 10.11
C PRO A 192 7.84 -12.31 9.50
N LEU A 193 8.60 -11.57 8.67
CA LEU A 193 8.12 -10.37 7.98
C LEU A 193 7.28 -10.66 6.73
N LEU A 194 7.30 -11.91 6.25
CA LEU A 194 6.45 -12.42 5.16
C LEU A 194 5.20 -13.15 5.69
N GLY A 195 4.90 -12.98 6.98
CA GLY A 195 3.73 -13.54 7.62
C GLY A 195 2.43 -13.22 6.89
N LYS A 196 1.82 -14.28 6.33
CA LYS A 196 0.43 -14.40 5.85
C LYS A 196 0.11 -13.77 4.49
N THR A 197 0.60 -14.35 3.40
CA THR A 197 -0.15 -14.33 2.13
C THR A 197 -0.08 -15.66 1.40
N GLU A 198 -0.78 -16.66 1.92
CA GLU A 198 -1.43 -17.66 1.06
C GLU A 198 -2.93 -17.40 1.11
N PRO A 199 -3.55 -16.90 0.03
CA PRO A 199 -4.80 -17.43 -0.41
C PRO A 199 -4.47 -18.62 -1.32
N GLU A 200 -4.61 -19.81 -0.74
CA GLU A 200 -4.83 -21.07 -1.43
C GLU A 200 -5.67 -20.81 -2.70
N LYS A 201 -5.05 -20.93 -3.87
CA LYS A 201 -5.74 -20.88 -5.15
C LYS A 201 -6.34 -22.27 -5.39
N PRO A 202 -7.67 -22.46 -5.32
CA PRO A 202 -8.24 -23.72 -5.77
C PRO A 202 -7.98 -23.86 -7.27
N ARG A 203 -7.32 -24.96 -7.65
CA ARG A 203 -7.32 -25.46 -9.03
C ARG A 203 -8.77 -25.79 -9.40
N ALA A 204 -9.28 -25.10 -10.40
CA ALA A 204 -10.38 -25.56 -11.24
C ALA A 204 -9.86 -25.52 -12.68
#